data_AF-A0A7X2TI03-F1
#
_entry.id   AF-A0A7X2TI03-F1
#
_cell.length_a   1.000
_cell.length_b   1.000
_cell.length_c   1.000
_cell.angle_alpha   90.00
_cell.angle_beta   90.00
_cell.angle_gamma   90.00
#
_symmetry.space_group_name_H-M   'P 1'
#
loop_
_entity.id
_entity.type
_entity.pdbx_description
1 polymer ?
#
loop_
_entity_poly.entity_id
_entity_poly.type
_entity_poly.pdbx_seq_one_letter_code
_entity_poly.pdbx_strand_id
1 'polypeptide(L)'
;MANPFQGEVQLWLDDQPHQARLTLGALVELETELGAESMVALVERFESGRFSSRDVAAVLLAGLRACGWTGDMARLMGSDLRGGPVAAAQAAALLLARAFRIEGT
;
A
#
# COMPACT_ATOMS: atom_id res chain seq x y z
N MET A 1 11.91 4.91 -14.58
CA MET A 1 10.98 6.06 -14.58
C MET A 1 9.60 5.50 -14.27
N ALA A 2 9.04 5.81 -13.10
CA ALA A 2 7.71 5.34 -12.71
C ALA A 2 6.67 5.97 -13.65
N ASN A 3 5.79 5.16 -14.23
CA ASN A 3 4.79 5.66 -15.15
C ASN A 3 3.67 6.34 -14.31
N PRO A 4 3.49 7.68 -14.39
CA PRO A 4 2.54 8.39 -13.54
C PRO A 4 1.07 7.95 -13.73
N PHE A 5 0.79 7.18 -14.79
CA PHE A 5 -0.54 6.66 -15.15
C PHE A 5 -0.85 5.26 -14.61
N GLN A 6 0.09 4.55 -13.97
CA GLN A 6 -0.13 3.16 -13.49
C GLN A 6 -0.43 3.01 -11.99
N GLY A 7 -0.58 4.12 -11.27
CA GLY A 7 -0.85 4.09 -9.83
C GLY A 7 0.36 3.65 -8.97
N GLU A 8 1.57 3.67 -9.51
CA GLU A 8 2.80 3.20 -8.87
C GLU A 8 3.39 4.20 -7.87
N VAL A 9 3.50 3.84 -6.59
CA VAL A 9 4.19 4.61 -5.54
C VAL A 9 5.60 4.07 -5.35
N GLN A 10 6.58 4.96 -5.22
CA GLN A 10 7.95 4.57 -4.88
C GLN A 10 8.13 4.56 -3.35
N LEU A 11 8.69 3.47 -2.85
CA LEU A 11 9.09 3.27 -1.46
C LEU A 11 10.60 3.07 -1.40
N TRP A 12 11.21 3.37 -0.26
CA TRP A 12 12.62 3.09 -0.01
C TRP A 12 12.70 2.21 1.22
N LEU A 13 13.17 0.97 1.04
CA LEU A 13 13.40 -0.01 2.10
C LEU A 13 14.90 -0.27 2.17
N ASP A 14 15.53 -0.08 3.33
CA ASP A 14 16.96 -0.34 3.52
C ASP A 14 17.85 0.39 2.47
N ASP A 15 17.53 1.67 2.21
CA ASP A 15 18.13 2.51 1.16
C ASP A 15 17.97 1.99 -0.29
N GLN A 16 17.16 0.95 -0.51
CA GLN A 16 16.83 0.43 -1.83
C GLN A 16 15.46 0.92 -2.32
N PRO A 17 15.38 1.48 -3.54
CA PRO A 17 14.11 1.92 -4.10
C PRO A 17 13.28 0.71 -4.57
N HIS A 18 12.05 0.62 -4.08
CA HIS A 18 11.05 -0.34 -4.50
C HIS A 18 9.83 0.37 -5.11
N GLN A 19 9.16 -0.30 -6.04
CA GLN A 19 7.87 0.14 -6.55
C GLN A 19 6.77 -0.62 -5.83
N ALA A 20 5.65 0.05 -5.60
CA ALA A 20 4.44 -0.56 -5.08
C ALA A 20 3.23 -0.08 -5.88
N ARG A 21 2.27 -0.97 -6.12
CA ARG A 21 0.97 -0.64 -6.73
C ARG A 21 -0.09 -1.60 -6.22
N LEU A 22 -1.33 -1.15 -6.07
CA LEU A 22 -2.42 -2.05 -5.72
C LEU A 22 -3.08 -2.56 -7.00
N THR A 23 -2.81 -3.81 -7.35
CA THR A 23 -3.54 -4.53 -8.40
C THR A 23 -4.84 -5.11 -7.84
N LEU A 24 -5.76 -5.56 -8.70
CA LEU A 24 -6.97 -6.24 -8.26
C LEU A 24 -6.64 -7.45 -7.35
N GLY A 25 -5.61 -8.24 -7.69
CA GLY A 25 -5.16 -9.35 -6.84
C GLY A 25 -4.65 -8.88 -5.46
N ALA A 26 -3.90 -7.78 -5.42
CA ALA A 26 -3.44 -7.20 -4.17
C ALA A 26 -4.59 -6.67 -3.30
N LEU A 27 -5.64 -6.12 -3.93
CA LEU A 27 -6.84 -5.66 -3.22
C LEU A 27 -7.61 -6.83 -2.61
N VAL A 28 -7.75 -7.95 -3.33
CA VAL A 28 -8.38 -9.18 -2.79
C VAL A 28 -7.59 -9.77 -1.62
N GLU A 29 -6.26 -9.79 -1.72
CA GLU A 29 -5.40 -10.20 -0.60
C GLU A 29 -5.57 -9.26 0.60
N LEU A 30 -5.64 -7.95 0.35
CA LEU A 30 -5.80 -6.93 1.38
C LEU A 30 -7.18 -7.00 2.07
N GLU A 31 -8.27 -7.22 1.33
CA GLU A 31 -9.61 -7.45 1.89
C GLU A 31 -9.60 -8.65 2.83
N THR A 32 -8.95 -9.74 2.42
CA THR A 32 -8.80 -10.96 3.22
C THR A 32 -7.95 -10.71 4.47
N GLU A 33 -6.83 -9.99 4.35
CA GLU A 33 -5.92 -9.72 5.46
C GLU A 33 -6.52 -8.76 6.50
N LEU A 34 -7.25 -7.74 6.04
CA LEU A 34 -7.86 -6.73 6.91
C LEU A 34 -9.28 -7.10 7.36
N GLY A 35 -9.84 -8.22 6.87
CA GLY A 35 -11.20 -8.65 7.17
C GLY A 35 -12.26 -7.64 6.70
N ALA A 36 -12.00 -6.97 5.58
CA ALA A 36 -12.92 -6.00 5.03
C ALA A 36 -13.98 -6.70 4.16
N GLU A 37 -15.24 -6.30 4.34
CA GLU A 37 -16.37 -6.87 3.60
C GLU A 37 -16.44 -6.38 2.15
N SER A 38 -15.74 -5.29 1.84
CA SER A 38 -15.63 -4.77 0.49
C SER A 38 -14.47 -3.79 0.34
N MET A 39 -14.11 -3.56 -0.91
CA MET A 39 -13.17 -2.55 -1.36
C MET A 39 -13.56 -1.14 -0.89
N VAL A 40 -14.85 -0.83 -0.77
CA VAL A 40 -15.35 0.45 -0.23
C VAL A 40 -15.10 0.54 1.27
N ALA A 41 -15.34 -0.54 2.01
CA ALA A 41 -15.08 -0.59 3.45
C ALA A 41 -13.59 -0.39 3.79
N LEU A 42 -12.69 -0.84 2.91
CA LEU A 42 -11.26 -0.51 3.01
C LEU A 42 -11.05 1.00 2.89
N VAL A 43 -11.59 1.66 1.87
CA VAL A 43 -11.43 3.12 1.68
C VAL A 43 -11.97 3.90 2.88
N GLU A 44 -13.18 3.61 3.32
CA GLU A 44 -13.81 4.30 4.46
C GLU A 44 -12.99 4.16 5.75
N ARG A 45 -12.38 2.99 5.97
CA ARG A 45 -11.50 2.76 7.13
C ARG A 45 -10.26 3.66 7.10
N PHE A 46 -9.66 3.84 5.92
CA PHE A 46 -8.49 4.70 5.75
C PHE A 46 -8.86 6.20 5.81
N GLU A 47 -9.98 6.60 5.21
CA GLU A 47 -10.47 7.99 5.23
C GLU A 47 -10.95 8.43 6.62
N SER A 48 -11.55 7.52 7.39
CA SER A 48 -11.98 7.81 8.77
C SER A 48 -10.82 7.91 9.77
N GLY A 49 -9.57 7.74 9.33
CA GLY A 49 -8.39 7.73 10.20
C GLY A 49 -8.34 6.54 11.16
N ARG A 50 -9.18 5.52 10.93
CA ARG A 50 -9.27 4.30 11.76
C ARG A 50 -8.30 3.22 11.30
N PHE A 51 -7.15 3.62 10.76
CA PHE A 51 -6.12 2.68 10.33
C PHE A 51 -5.06 2.52 11.42
N SER A 52 -4.71 1.27 11.70
CA SER A 52 -3.61 0.93 12.60
C SER A 52 -2.27 0.93 11.85
N SER A 53 -1.14 0.93 12.56
CA SER A 53 0.17 0.71 11.95
C SER A 53 0.25 -0.62 11.19
N ARG A 54 -0.52 -1.63 11.61
CA ARG A 54 -0.63 -2.91 10.92
C ARG A 54 -1.37 -2.78 9.59
N ASP A 55 -2.39 -1.93 9.53
CA ASP A 55 -3.16 -1.70 8.31
C ASP A 55 -2.29 -1.00 7.25
N VAL A 56 -1.46 -0.04 7.69
CA VAL A 56 -0.44 0.60 6.84
C VAL A 56 0.54 -0.44 6.32
N ALA A 57 1.08 -1.29 7.19
CA ALA A 57 2.03 -2.33 6.79
C ALA A 57 1.40 -3.33 5.80
N ALA A 58 0.14 -3.72 5.99
CA ALA A 58 -0.58 -4.60 5.08
C ALA A 58 -0.76 -3.99 3.68
N VAL A 59 -1.14 -2.70 3.60
CA VAL A 59 -1.25 -1.98 2.32
C VAL A 59 0.09 -1.91 1.59
N LEU A 60 1.17 -1.58 2.32
CA LEU A 60 2.51 -1.52 1.76
C LEU A 60 2.97 -2.89 1.27
N LEU A 61 2.76 -3.94 2.07
CA LEU A 61 3.09 -5.32 1.72
C LEU A 61 2.36 -5.78 0.45
N ALA A 62 1.03 -5.57 0.39
CA ALA A 62 0.22 -5.90 -0.77
C ALA A 62 0.70 -5.14 -2.02
N GLY A 63 1.00 -3.85 -1.87
CA GLY A 63 1.50 -3.01 -2.96
C GLY A 63 2.87 -3.45 -3.49
N LEU A 64 3.80 -3.79 -2.58
CA LEU A 64 5.14 -4.25 -2.92
C LEU A 64 5.11 -5.62 -3.61
N ARG A 65 4.31 -6.56 -3.11
CA ARG A 65 4.17 -7.91 -3.69
C ARG A 65 3.64 -7.86 -5.12
N ALA A 66 2.71 -6.95 -5.41
CA ALA A 66 2.19 -6.73 -6.76
C ALA A 66 3.22 -6.15 -7.76
N CYS A 67 4.35 -5.64 -7.27
CA CYS A 67 5.50 -5.18 -8.05
C CYS A 67 6.67 -6.18 -8.03
N GLY A 68 6.46 -7.40 -7.51
CA GLY A 68 7.45 -8.48 -7.53
C GLY A 68 8.39 -8.49 -6.31
N TRP A 69 8.11 -7.71 -5.27
CA TRP A 69 8.84 -7.83 -4.01
C TRP A 69 8.52 -9.16 -3.32
N THR A 70 9.55 -9.91 -2.92
CA THR A 70 9.43 -11.28 -2.37
C THR A 70 9.51 -11.34 -0.85
N GLY A 71 9.53 -10.20 -0.17
CA GLY A 71 9.51 -10.15 1.29
C GLY A 71 8.14 -10.46 1.89
N ASP A 72 8.13 -10.72 3.19
CA ASP A 72 6.93 -10.93 4.00
C ASP A 72 6.72 -9.78 5.00
N MET A 73 5.66 -9.86 5.79
CA MET A 73 5.35 -8.86 6.82
C MET A 73 6.51 -8.72 7.82
N ALA A 74 7.15 -9.82 8.21
CA ALA A 74 8.27 -9.79 9.14
C ALA A 74 9.47 -9.02 8.57
N ARG A 75 9.80 -9.25 7.29
CA ARG A 75 10.84 -8.51 6.58
C ARG A 75 10.49 -7.03 6.45
N LEU A 76 9.24 -6.70 6.09
CA LEU A 76 8.81 -5.30 5.98
C LEU A 76 8.94 -4.55 7.31
N MET A 77 8.56 -5.19 8.41
CA MET A 77 8.65 -4.63 9.76
C MET A 77 10.09 -4.53 10.27
N GLY A 78 11.01 -5.34 9.74
CA GLY A 78 12.44 -5.30 10.05
C GLY A 78 13.26 -4.36 9.17
N SER A 79 12.71 -3.90 8.04
CA SER A 79 13.36 -2.98 7.11
C SER A 79 13.23 -1.51 7.55
N ASP A 80 14.23 -0.70 7.24
CA ASP A 80 14.17 0.74 7.44
C ASP A 80 13.39 1.42 6.30
N LEU A 81 12.25 1.99 6.63
CA LEU A 81 11.43 2.79 5.73
C LEU A 81 11.91 4.23 5.76
N ARG A 82 12.42 4.72 4.63
CA ARG A 82 12.89 6.12 4.54
C ARG A 82 11.77 7.11 4.87
N GLY A 83 12.05 8.01 5.82
CA GLY A 83 11.06 8.98 6.32
C GLY A 83 10.16 8.43 7.43
N GLY A 84 10.41 7.20 7.88
CA GLY A 84 9.79 6.60 9.05
C GLY A 84 8.29 6.32 8.91
N PRO A 85 7.58 6.15 10.04
CA PRO A 85 6.18 5.71 10.05
C PRO A 85 5.22 6.70 9.37
N VAL A 86 5.53 8.00 9.39
CA VAL A 86 4.70 9.03 8.73
C VAL A 86 4.80 8.90 7.21
N ALA A 87 6.01 8.72 6.67
CA ALA A 87 6.19 8.49 5.23
C ALA A 87 5.54 7.18 4.78
N ALA A 88 5.61 6.13 5.61
CA ALA A 88 4.94 4.86 5.37
C ALA A 88 3.41 5.03 5.26
N ALA A 89 2.80 5.75 6.20
CA ALA A 89 1.37 6.05 6.18
C ALA A 89 0.97 6.88 4.95
N GLN A 90 1.77 7.89 4.58
CA GLN A 90 1.55 8.69 3.38
C GLN A 90 1.63 7.84 2.11
N ALA A 91 2.61 6.93 2.02
CA ALA A 91 2.74 6.05 0.87
C ALA A 91 1.58 5.06 0.76
N ALA A 92 1.11 4.51 1.87
CA ALA A 92 -0.10 3.67 1.90
C ALA A 92 -1.35 4.45 1.46
N ALA A 93 -1.53 5.67 1.95
CA ALA A 93 -2.62 6.54 1.52
C ALA A 93 -2.55 6.87 0.01
N LEU A 94 -1.35 7.12 -0.52
CA LEU A 94 -1.15 7.35 -1.95
C LEU A 94 -1.45 6.11 -2.79
N LEU A 95 -1.11 4.91 -2.32
CA LEU A 95 -1.42 3.65 -3.00
C LEU A 95 -2.93 3.47 -3.13
N LEU A 96 -3.66 3.66 -2.03
CA LEU A 96 -5.13 3.59 -2.02
C LEU A 96 -5.72 4.67 -2.93
N ALA A 97 -5.36 5.94 -2.74
CA ALA A 97 -5.85 7.03 -3.57
C ALA A 97 -5.65 6.78 -5.06
N ARG A 98 -4.54 6.14 -5.45
CA ARG A 98 -4.25 5.79 -6.84
C ARG A 98 -5.02 4.58 -7.35
N ALA A 99 -5.26 3.58 -6.51
CA ALA A 99 -6.08 2.42 -6.84
C ALA A 99 -7.54 2.77 -7.04
N PHE A 100 -8.03 3.76 -6.29
CA PHE A 100 -9.43 4.21 -6.29
C PHE A 100 -9.69 5.48 -7.08
N ARG A 101 -8.69 6.03 -7.79
CA ARG A 101 -8.95 7.12 -8.72
C ARG A 101 -9.90 6.62 -9.80
N ILE A 102 -11.16 7.01 -9.68
CA ILE A 102 -12.17 6.87 -10.72
C ILE A 102 -11.71 7.82 -11.84
N GLU A 103 -11.14 7.28 -12.92
CA GLU A 103 -10.97 8.05 -14.15
C GLU A 103 -12.38 8.37 -14.68
N GLY A 104 -12.81 9.59 -14.45
CA GLY A 104 -14.15 10.06 -14.77
C GLY A 104 -14.30 11.56 -14.51
N THR A 105 -13.44 12.38 -15.10
CA THR A 105 -13.80 13.75 -15.51
C THR A 105 -12.94 14.19 -16.68
#